data_AF-A0A2V8VWV5-F1
#
_entry.id   AF-A0A2V8VWV5-F1
#
_cell.length_a   1.000
_cell.length_b   1.000
_cell.length_c   1.000
_cell.angle_alpha   90.00
_cell.angle_beta   90.00
_cell.angle_gamma   90.00
#
_symmetry.space_group_name_H-M   'P 1'
#
loop_
_entity.id
_entity.type
_entity.pdbx_description
1 polymer ?
#
loop_
_entity_poly.entity_id
_entity_poly.type
_entity_poly.pdbx_seq_one_letter_code
_entity_poly.pdbx_strand_id
1 'polypeptide(L)'
;MNAGGPLKKDKLFLFGAYEHLYRALPVPITVNAANQTALEGAGIPTSQFGTAPSVQHAQFLDVRGDWDVNQKNRIFARANYFRNEYPFNTAVGGMNLISAEADFRDRAHVGGLQWVGTISPQMVNEFRFSYPYRNEKHIAGALTG
;
A
#
# COMPACT_ATOMS: atom_id res chain seq x y z
N MET A 1 1.01 14.97 -2.01
CA MET A 1 0.27 16.23 -2.30
C MET A 1 -1.05 16.18 -1.59
N ASN A 2 -1.44 17.26 -0.91
CA ASN A 2 -2.68 17.31 -0.14
C ASN A 2 -3.44 18.59 -0.54
N ALA A 3 -4.76 18.50 -0.65
CA ALA A 3 -5.62 19.62 -0.98
C ALA A 3 -6.99 19.45 -0.32
N GLY A 4 -7.70 20.56 -0.10
CA GLY A 4 -9.07 20.49 0.38
C GLY A 4 -9.70 21.86 0.52
N GLY A 5 -11.02 21.87 0.67
CA GLY A 5 -11.78 23.10 0.83
C GLY A 5 -13.29 22.92 0.69
N PRO A 6 -14.04 24.03 0.79
CA PRO A 6 -15.48 24.02 0.65
C PRO A 6 -15.89 23.80 -0.81
N LEU A 7 -16.73 22.78 -1.06
CA LEU A 7 -17.54 22.68 -2.28
C LEU A 7 -18.78 23.58 -2.15
N LYS A 8 -19.32 23.67 -0.93
CA LYS A 8 -20.34 24.64 -0.55
C LYS A 8 -19.92 25.26 0.77
N LYS A 9 -19.72 26.58 0.77
CA LYS A 9 -19.31 27.34 1.94
C LYS A 9 -20.20 26.98 3.14
N ASP A 10 -19.54 26.73 4.27
CA ASP A 10 -20.15 26.40 5.57
C ASP A 10 -21.08 25.17 5.57
N LYS A 11 -21.00 24.31 4.54
CA LYS A 11 -21.91 23.17 4.41
C LYS A 11 -21.25 21.88 3.92
N LEU A 12 -20.47 21.93 2.86
CA LEU A 12 -19.90 20.74 2.22
C LEU A 12 -18.42 20.98 1.93
N PHE A 13 -17.58 20.11 2.45
CA PHE A 13 -16.13 20.19 2.33
C PHE A 13 -15.58 18.89 1.75
N LEU A 14 -14.57 19.01 0.90
CA LEU A 14 -13.86 17.88 0.31
C LEU A 14 -12.37 18.00 0.61
N PHE A 15 -11.76 16.89 0.98
CA PHE A 15 -10.34 16.77 1.28
C PHE A 15 -9.76 15.58 0.51
N GLY A 16 -8.56 15.77 -0.03
CA GLY A 16 -7.85 14.76 -0.80
C GLY A 16 -6.35 14.78 -0.45
N ALA A 17 -5.77 13.60 -0.34
CA ALA A 17 -4.34 13.40 -0.22
C ALA A 17 -3.91 12.31 -1.20
N TYR A 18 -2.79 12.54 -1.87
CA TYR A 18 -2.15 11.55 -2.73
C TYR A 18 -0.66 11.51 -2.46
N GLU A 19 -0.13 10.31 -2.26
CA GLU A 19 1.30 10.08 -2.12
C GLU A 19 1.75 9.01 -3.11
N HIS A 20 2.89 9.26 -3.74
CA HIS A 20 3.62 8.25 -4.50
C HIS A 20 5.02 8.15 -3.92
N LEU A 21 5.34 6.98 -3.38
CA LEU A 21 6.64 6.65 -2.85
C LEU A 21 7.38 5.78 -3.87
N TYR A 22 8.55 6.27 -4.27
CA TYR A 22 9.54 5.51 -5.01
C TYR A 22 10.74 5.26 -4.10
N ARG A 23 11.04 3.99 -3.81
CA ARG A 23 12.11 3.64 -2.87
C ARG A 23 12.91 2.44 -3.36
N ALA A 24 14.17 2.67 -3.71
CA ALA A 24 15.12 1.60 -4.01
C ALA A 24 15.71 1.02 -2.71
N LEU A 25 15.65 -0.30 -2.56
CA LEU A 25 16.18 -1.04 -1.42
C LEU A 25 16.95 -2.28 -1.92
N PRO A 26 18.12 -2.08 -2.55
CA PRO A 26 18.91 -3.20 -3.04
C PRO A 26 19.28 -4.15 -1.91
N VAL A 27 19.11 -5.46 -2.15
CA VAL A 27 19.42 -6.50 -1.16
C VAL A 27 20.63 -7.31 -1.64
N PRO A 28 21.75 -7.31 -0.90
CA PRO A 28 22.95 -8.04 -1.30
C PRO A 28 22.77 -9.55 -1.13
N ILE A 29 23.32 -10.31 -2.07
CA ILE A 29 23.51 -11.76 -1.95
C ILE A 29 24.89 -12.00 -1.34
N THR A 30 24.93 -12.78 -0.27
CA THR A 30 26.10 -13.05 0.57
C THR A 30 26.46 -14.53 0.59
N VAL A 31 26.15 -15.26 -0.48
CA VAL A 31 26.61 -16.64 -0.68
C VAL A 31 28.14 -16.63 -0.68
N ASN A 32 28.77 -17.51 0.11
CA ASN A 32 30.22 -17.56 0.19
C ASN A 32 30.85 -18.06 -1.12
N ALA A 33 32.13 -17.74 -1.34
CA ALA A 33 32.82 -18.06 -2.59
C ALA A 33 32.86 -19.56 -2.91
N ALA A 34 32.99 -20.44 -1.90
CA ALA A 34 33.01 -21.88 -2.12
C ALA A 34 31.67 -22.41 -2.66
N ASN A 35 30.55 -21.94 -2.09
CA ASN A 35 29.20 -22.29 -2.52
C ASN A 35 28.89 -21.69 -3.89
N GLN A 36 29.33 -20.45 -4.16
CA GLN A 36 29.16 -19.84 -5.47
C GLN A 36 29.86 -20.67 -6.55
N THR A 37 31.14 -21.00 -6.38
CA THR A 37 31.89 -21.84 -7.34
C THR A 37 31.21 -23.20 -7.58
N ALA A 38 30.68 -23.83 -6.52
CA ALA A 38 29.98 -25.11 -6.64
C ALA A 38 28.68 -24.99 -7.45
N LEU A 39 27.89 -23.94 -7.21
CA LEU A 39 26.64 -23.66 -7.93
C LEU A 39 26.88 -23.25 -9.38
N GLU A 40 27.90 -22.45 -9.65
CA GLU A 40 28.34 -22.13 -11.02
C GLU A 40 28.78 -23.40 -11.77
N GLY A 41 29.50 -24.31 -11.10
CA GLY A 41 29.85 -25.63 -11.65
C GLY A 41 28.65 -26.54 -11.93
N ALA A 42 27.52 -26.32 -11.23
CA ALA A 42 26.25 -26.99 -11.48
C ALA A 42 25.38 -26.30 -12.55
N GLY A 43 25.88 -25.24 -13.19
CA GLY A 43 25.22 -24.53 -14.29
C GLY A 43 24.39 -23.31 -13.89
N ILE A 44 24.47 -22.86 -12.63
CA ILE A 44 23.82 -21.61 -12.19
C ILE A 44 24.63 -20.42 -12.72
N PRO A 45 24.02 -19.50 -13.50
CA PRO A 45 24.75 -18.36 -14.05
C PRO A 45 25.26 -17.40 -12.96
N THR A 46 26.45 -16.81 -13.15
CA THR A 46 27.03 -15.82 -12.22
C THR A 46 26.11 -14.61 -11.99
N SER A 47 25.21 -14.29 -12.93
CA SER A 47 24.20 -13.23 -12.75
C SER A 47 23.26 -13.47 -11.56
N GLN A 48 23.13 -14.71 -11.08
CA GLN A 48 22.28 -15.08 -9.95
C GLN A 48 22.84 -14.67 -8.58
N PHE A 49 24.10 -14.26 -8.50
CA PHE A 49 24.77 -13.84 -7.27
C PHE A 49 24.87 -12.30 -7.14
N GLY A 50 24.31 -11.56 -8.10
CA GLY A 50 24.28 -10.10 -8.08
C GLY A 50 23.34 -9.53 -7.00
N THR A 51 23.45 -8.23 -6.75
CA THR A 51 22.49 -7.53 -5.88
C THR A 51 21.12 -7.46 -6.56
N ALA A 52 20.07 -7.84 -5.85
CA ALA A 52 18.71 -7.78 -6.39
C ALA A 52 18.24 -6.32 -6.55
N PRO A 53 17.71 -5.93 -7.72
CA PRO A 53 17.33 -4.54 -8.00
C PRO A 53 15.92 -4.22 -7.46
N SER A 54 15.73 -4.39 -6.15
CA SER A 54 14.41 -4.18 -5.53
C SER A 54 14.06 -2.70 -5.47
N VAL A 55 12.95 -2.34 -6.11
CA VAL A 55 12.44 -0.97 -6.19
C VAL A 55 10.95 -0.97 -5.89
N GLN A 56 10.59 -0.30 -4.80
CA GLN A 56 9.21 -0.19 -4.35
C GLN A 56 8.50 0.98 -5.01
N HIS A 57 7.28 0.72 -5.50
CA HIS A 57 6.31 1.69 -5.96
C HIS A 57 5.04 1.60 -5.09
N ALA A 58 4.93 2.48 -4.10
CA ALA A 58 3.75 2.55 -3.26
C ALA A 58 2.93 3.81 -3.56
N GLN A 59 1.62 3.67 -3.62
CA GLN A 59 0.69 4.75 -3.87
C GLN A 59 -0.39 4.77 -2.79
N PHE A 60 -0.66 5.94 -2.25
CA PHE A 60 -1.71 6.20 -1.28
C PHE A 60 -2.64 7.26 -1.85
N LEU A 61 -3.94 7.05 -1.71
CA LEU A 61 -4.96 8.03 -2.05
C LEU A 61 -6.02 8.03 -0.95
N ASP A 62 -6.20 9.17 -0.31
CA ASP A 62 -7.23 9.38 0.69
C ASP A 62 -8.17 10.48 0.22
N VAL A 63 -9.47 10.21 0.27
CA VAL A 63 -10.51 11.17 -0.06
C VAL A 63 -11.53 11.17 1.07
N ARG A 64 -11.92 12.36 1.51
CA ARG A 64 -12.93 12.54 2.56
C ARG A 64 -13.85 13.70 2.22
N GLY A 65 -15.16 13.46 2.34
CA GLY A 65 -16.19 14.48 2.23
C GLY A 65 -16.91 14.66 3.56
N ASP A 66 -17.03 15.91 4.01
CA ASP A 66 -17.73 16.30 5.23
C ASP A 66 -18.93 17.16 4.88
N TRP A 67 -20.11 16.77 5.37
CA TRP A 67 -21.38 17.43 5.08
C TRP A 67 -22.14 17.77 6.36
N ASP A 68 -22.29 19.08 6.60
CA ASP A 68 -23.25 19.63 7.53
C ASP A 68 -24.63 19.69 6.86
N VAL A 69 -25.42 18.62 6.99
CA VAL A 69 -26.75 18.52 6.37
C VAL A 69 -27.64 19.66 6.89
N ASN A 70 -27.63 19.84 8.22
CA ASN A 70 -28.28 20.89 8.98
C ASN A 70 -27.64 21.00 10.37
N GLN A 71 -28.15 21.89 11.25
CA GLN A 71 -27.60 22.14 12.59
C GLN A 71 -27.57 20.91 13.51
N LYS A 72 -28.33 19.86 13.21
CA LYS A 72 -28.42 18.63 14.02
C LYS A 72 -27.76 17.43 13.37
N ASN A 73 -27.39 17.48 12.10
CA ASN A 73 -26.96 16.31 11.34
C ASN A 73 -25.67 16.60 10.58
N ARG A 74 -24.63 15.84 10.92
CA ARG A 74 -23.34 15.87 10.24
C ARG A 74 -23.01 14.47 9.74
N ILE A 75 -22.58 14.40 8.49
CA ILE A 75 -22.17 13.16 7.83
C ILE A 75 -20.74 13.36 7.35
N PHE A 76 -19.90 12.34 7.47
CA PHE A 76 -18.73 12.24 6.62
C PHE A 76 -18.66 10.89 5.93
N ALA A 77 -18.05 10.89 4.75
CA ALA A 77 -17.67 9.67 4.05
C ALA A 77 -16.19 9.76 3.67
N ARG A 78 -15.51 8.62 3.69
CA ARG A 78 -14.10 8.50 3.29
C ARG A 78 -13.86 7.29 2.41
N ALA A 79 -12.93 7.43 1.50
CA ALA A 79 -12.34 6.36 0.73
C ALA A 79 -10.81 6.47 0.88
N ASN A 80 -10.17 5.34 1.18
CA ASN A 80 -8.72 5.24 1.34
C ASN A 80 -8.31 4.14 0.37
N TYR A 81 -7.27 4.35 -0.41
CA TYR A 81 -6.76 3.42 -1.40
C TYR A 81 -5.26 3.31 -1.24
N PHE A 82 -4.78 2.08 -1.31
CA PHE A 82 -3.38 1.73 -1.27
C PHE A 82 -3.06 0.76 -2.39
N ARG A 83 -1.93 0.97 -3.07
CA ARG A 83 -1.33 0.00 -3.97
C ARG A 83 0.16 -0.05 -3.69
N ASN A 84 0.72 -1.25 -3.71
CA ASN A 84 2.15 -1.46 -3.64
C ASN A 84 2.58 -2.47 -4.70
N GLU A 85 3.60 -2.11 -5.45
CA GLU A 85 4.34 -3.02 -6.32
C GLU A 85 5.79 -3.01 -5.86
N TYR A 86 6.26 -4.17 -5.42
CA TYR A 86 7.59 -4.29 -4.86
C TYR A 86 8.27 -5.56 -5.39
N PRO A 87 8.93 -5.47 -6.55
CA PRO A 87 9.67 -6.57 -7.14
C PRO A 87 10.88 -6.97 -6.29
N PHE A 88 11.28 -8.23 -6.37
CA PHE A 88 12.40 -8.77 -5.57
C PHE A 88 12.23 -8.46 -4.07
N ASN A 89 11.02 -8.58 -3.53
CA ASN A 89 10.76 -8.24 -2.13
C ASN A 89 10.88 -9.44 -1.20
N THR A 90 10.57 -10.64 -1.69
CA THR A 90 10.51 -11.86 -0.89
C THR A 90 11.56 -12.85 -1.36
N ALA A 91 12.13 -13.61 -0.40
CA ALA A 91 13.04 -14.72 -0.66
C ALA A 91 14.26 -14.36 -1.55
N VAL A 92 14.78 -13.14 -1.41
CA VAL A 92 15.96 -12.68 -2.14
C VAL A 92 17.00 -12.07 -1.20
N GLY A 93 18.28 -12.17 -1.56
CA GLY A 93 19.39 -11.69 -0.75
C GLY A 93 19.84 -12.68 0.33
N GLY A 94 20.92 -12.34 1.03
CA GLY A 94 21.55 -13.27 1.97
C GLY A 94 22.05 -14.52 1.22
N MET A 95 21.63 -15.71 1.65
CA MET A 95 21.97 -16.95 0.94
C MET A 95 21.04 -17.30 -0.23
N ASN A 96 19.93 -16.55 -0.40
CA ASN A 96 19.02 -16.79 -1.51
C ASN A 96 19.55 -16.11 -2.77
N LEU A 97 19.56 -16.86 -3.88
CA LEU A 97 19.91 -16.34 -5.19
C LEU A 97 18.84 -15.39 -5.72
N ILE A 98 19.14 -14.65 -6.79
CA ILE A 98 18.14 -13.80 -7.44
C ILE A 98 16.92 -14.64 -7.83
N SER A 99 17.11 -15.84 -8.41
CA SER A 99 16.07 -16.78 -8.86
C SER A 99 15.31 -17.50 -7.74
N ALA A 100 15.37 -17.02 -6.50
CA ALA A 100 14.49 -17.50 -5.43
C ALA A 100 13.41 -16.46 -5.12
N GLU A 101 13.39 -15.35 -5.85
CA GLU A 101 12.58 -14.19 -5.56
C GLU A 101 11.08 -14.42 -5.78
N ALA A 102 10.30 -13.61 -5.05
CA ALA A 102 8.95 -13.30 -5.41
C ALA A 102 8.69 -11.79 -5.31
N ASP A 103 7.85 -11.31 -6.22
CA ASP A 103 7.30 -9.97 -6.22
C ASP A 103 6.21 -9.87 -5.16
N PHE A 104 6.20 -8.76 -4.43
CA PHE A 104 5.10 -8.43 -3.53
C PHE A 104 4.16 -7.45 -4.20
N ARG A 105 2.90 -7.83 -4.33
CA ARG A 105 1.83 -6.95 -4.82
C ARG A 105 0.73 -6.86 -3.78
N ASP A 106 0.36 -5.64 -3.45
CA ASP A 106 -0.72 -5.38 -2.51
C ASP A 106 -1.66 -4.30 -3.05
N ARG A 107 -2.92 -4.47 -2.73
CA ARG A 107 -3.97 -3.49 -2.99
C ARG A 107 -4.96 -3.52 -1.84
N ALA A 108 -5.13 -2.38 -1.19
CA ALA A 108 -6.14 -2.21 -0.17
C ALA A 108 -7.06 -1.04 -0.53
N HIS A 109 -8.33 -1.14 -0.14
CA HIS A 109 -9.22 0.00 -0.10
C HIS A 109 -10.15 -0.09 1.08
N VAL A 110 -10.45 1.07 1.67
CA VAL A 110 -11.33 1.19 2.83
C VAL A 110 -12.33 2.29 2.57
N GLY A 111 -13.60 1.90 2.49
CA GLY A 111 -14.74 2.81 2.52
C GLY A 111 -15.19 3.00 3.97
N GLY A 112 -15.48 4.23 4.37
CA GLY A 112 -16.02 4.54 5.69
C GLY A 112 -17.09 5.61 5.62
N LEU A 113 -18.11 5.48 6.45
CA LEU A 113 -19.16 6.47 6.61
C LEU A 113 -19.48 6.64 8.09
N GLN A 114 -19.71 7.88 8.51
CA GLN A 114 -20.20 8.20 9.82
C GLN A 114 -21.29 9.26 9.71
N TRP A 115 -22.37 9.06 10.47
CA TRP A 115 -23.43 10.04 10.63
C TRP A 115 -23.65 10.28 12.11
N VAL A 116 -23.58 11.55 12.52
CA VAL A 116 -23.91 12.00 13.86
C VAL A 116 -25.18 12.86 13.79
N GLY A 117 -26.17 12.48 14.60
CA GLY A 117 -27.44 13.17 14.74
C GLY A 117 -27.67 13.63 16.18
N THR A 118 -27.97 14.92 16.38
CA THR A 118 -28.40 15.45 17.68
C THR A 118 -29.92 15.35 17.80
N ILE A 119 -30.39 14.54 18.75
CA ILE A 119 -31.82 14.35 19.00
C ILE A 119 -32.33 15.45 19.96
N SER A 120 -31.57 15.75 21.03
CA SER A 120 -31.83 16.83 21.99
C SER A 120 -30.51 17.46 22.47
N PRO A 121 -30.51 18.56 23.25
CA PRO A 121 -29.28 19.15 23.77
C PRO A 121 -28.45 18.20 24.67
N GLN A 122 -29.05 17.11 25.16
CA GLN A 122 -28.41 16.11 26.01
C GLN A 122 -28.30 14.74 25.35
N MET A 123 -28.74 14.58 24.09
CA MET A 123 -28.79 13.27 23.42
C MET A 123 -28.34 13.34 21.97
N VAL A 124 -27.32 12.55 21.66
CA VAL A 124 -26.80 12.32 20.31
C VAL A 124 -26.93 10.85 19.94
N ASN A 125 -27.09 10.57 18.65
CA ASN A 125 -27.01 9.24 18.09
C ASN A 125 -25.95 9.23 16.99
N GLU A 126 -25.26 8.10 16.87
CA GLU A 126 -24.19 7.94 15.91
C GLU A 126 -24.31 6.59 15.19
N PHE A 127 -24.20 6.67 13.86
CA PHE A 127 -24.09 5.51 12.98
C PHE A 127 -22.70 5.49 12.34
N ARG A 128 -22.03 4.33 12.37
CA ARG A 128 -20.72 4.11 11.73
C ARG A 128 -20.75 2.87 10.86
N PHE A 129 -20.19 3.00 9.67
CA PHE A 129 -19.98 1.89 8.74
C PHE A 129 -18.54 1.93 8.21
N SER A 130 -17.92 0.76 8.09
CA SER A 130 -16.58 0.62 7.51
C SER A 130 -16.50 -0.69 6.73
N TYR A 131 -15.97 -0.61 5.50
CA TYR A 131 -15.73 -1.76 4.64
C TYR A 131 -14.26 -1.76 4.20
N PRO A 132 -13.39 -2.53 4.88
CA PRO A 132 -12.04 -2.76 4.45
C PRO A 132 -11.97 -3.95 3.49
N TYR A 133 -11.23 -3.80 2.41
CA TYR A 133 -10.82 -4.89 1.53
C TYR A 133 -9.32 -4.80 1.27
N ARG A 134 -8.64 -5.95 1.29
CA ARG A 134 -7.23 -6.06 0.94
C ARG A 134 -7.00 -7.32 0.13
N ASN A 135 -6.16 -7.20 -0.89
CA ASN A 135 -5.69 -8.29 -1.72
C ASN A 135 -4.17 -8.20 -1.83
N GLU A 136 -3.51 -9.07 -1.08
CA GLU A 136 -2.06 -9.15 -0.98
C GLU A 136 -1.61 -10.49 -1.55
N LYS A 137 -0.56 -10.46 -2.37
CA LYS A 137 -0.01 -11.65 -3.02
C LYS A 137 1.50 -11.57 -3.15
N HIS A 138 2.14 -12.71 -2.92
CA HIS A 138 3.48 -12.98 -3.37
C HIS A 138 3.37 -13.76 -4.68
N ILE A 139 3.98 -13.23 -5.73
CA ILE A 139 3.90 -13.79 -7.07
C ILE A 139 5.34 -14.14 -7.47
N ALA A 140 5.56 -15.36 -7.96
CA ALA A 140 6.85 -15.73 -8.52
C ALA A 140 7.31 -14.66 -9.53
N GLY A 141 8.55 -14.21 -9.40
CA GLY A 141 9.16 -13.28 -10.32
C GLY A 141 9.32 -13.89 -11.72
N ALA A 142 9.68 -13.08 -12.70
CA ALA A 142 9.88 -13.56 -14.08
C ALA A 142 11.01 -14.61 -14.21
N LEU A 143 11.84 -14.80 -13.17
CA LEU A 143 12.88 -15.83 -13.13
C LEU A 143 12.45 -17.10 -12.38
N THR A 144 11.34 -17.08 -11.64
CA THR A 144 10.81 -18.20 -10.83
C THR A 144 9.46 -18.74 -11.30
N GLY A 145 8.83 -18.12 -12.31
CA GLY A 145 7.59 -18.55 -12.95
C GLY A 145 7.57 -18.32 -14.45
#